data_AF-A0A9P0Q7B1-F1
#
_entry.id   AF-A0A9P0Q7B1-F1
#
_cell.length_a   1.000
_cell.length_b   1.000
_cell.length_c   1.000
_cell.angle_alpha   90.00
_cell.angle_beta   90.00
_cell.angle_gamma   90.00
#
_symmetry.space_group_name_H-M   'P 1'
#
loop_
_entity.id
_entity.type
_entity.pdbx_description
1 polymer ?
#
loop_
_entity_poly.entity_id
_entity_poly.type
_entity_poly.pdbx_seq_one_letter_code
_entity_poly.pdbx_strand_id
1 'polypeptide(L)'
;MMSPILSKKAKVALAVGKIILLESEKKEKRVWVKEWLQKREQFTHLRLLKCIQSCEPLDVINYLRMDYEAFQELLMLVKPLIKKKNTLFREAVSVEERLLATLRFLATGRSYEEVFLYNFSSVTWKNNSRNVSCYIQLPPEEILMFSIKRRGMAQSGRRI
;
A
#
# COMPACT_ATOMS: atom_id res chain seq x y z
N MET A 1 24.26 59.20 9.32
CA MET A 1 25.05 58.06 8.79
C MET A 1 24.81 57.99 7.29
N MET A 2 25.79 58.35 6.47
CA MET A 2 25.63 58.45 5.01
C MET A 2 25.77 57.05 4.39
N SER A 3 24.78 56.65 3.58
CA SER A 3 24.89 55.43 2.78
C SER A 3 25.99 55.61 1.72
N PRO A 4 26.81 54.57 1.45
CA PRO A 4 27.89 54.69 0.48
C PRO A 4 27.33 54.89 -0.93
N ILE A 5 27.86 55.89 -1.64
CA ILE A 5 27.54 56.18 -3.05
C ILE A 5 28.14 55.05 -3.89
N LEU A 6 27.33 54.03 -4.14
CA LEU A 6 27.78 52.84 -4.85
C LEU A 6 27.88 53.13 -6.37
N SER A 7 29.05 52.92 -6.96
CA SER A 7 29.29 53.06 -8.40
C SER A 7 28.33 52.18 -9.22
N LYS A 8 27.97 52.64 -10.43
CA LYS A 8 27.06 51.90 -11.35
C LYS A 8 27.49 50.44 -11.52
N LYS A 9 28.79 50.17 -11.62
CA LYS A 9 29.36 48.81 -11.76
C LYS A 9 29.08 47.93 -10.53
N ALA A 10 29.18 48.51 -9.32
CA ALA A 10 28.94 47.79 -8.08
C ALA A 10 27.45 47.44 -7.89
N LYS A 11 26.53 48.30 -8.38
CA LYS A 11 25.09 48.00 -8.40
C LYS A 11 24.76 46.83 -9.34
N VAL A 12 25.40 46.79 -10.51
CA VAL A 12 25.26 45.68 -11.47
C VAL A 12 25.82 44.37 -10.89
N ALA A 13 26.99 44.41 -10.25
CA ALA A 13 27.58 43.24 -9.60
C ALA A 13 26.68 42.67 -8.49
N LEU A 14 26.06 43.53 -7.67
CA LEU A 14 25.08 43.13 -6.66
C LEU A 14 23.82 42.52 -7.27
N ALA A 15 23.30 43.09 -8.36
CA ALA A 15 22.13 42.57 -9.04
C ALA A 15 22.42 41.18 -9.65
N VAL A 16 23.56 41.01 -10.31
CA VAL A 16 24.00 39.72 -10.87
C VAL A 16 24.24 38.69 -9.76
N GLY A 17 24.94 39.07 -8.69
CA GLY A 17 25.15 38.19 -7.54
C GLY A 17 23.83 37.74 -6.89
N LYS A 18 22.83 38.64 -6.83
CA LYS A 18 21.49 38.32 -6.32
C LYS A 18 20.71 37.41 -7.27
N ILE A 19 20.80 37.59 -8.58
CA ILE A 19 20.18 36.70 -9.58
C ILE A 19 20.79 35.29 -9.49
N ILE A 20 22.11 35.19 -9.41
CA ILE A 20 22.82 33.90 -9.25
C ILE A 20 22.41 33.22 -7.93
N LEU A 21 22.25 33.98 -6.84
CA LEU A 21 21.74 33.45 -5.57
C LEU A 21 20.29 32.97 -5.67
N LEU A 22 19.42 33.71 -6.37
CA LEU A 22 18.02 33.35 -6.57
C LEU A 22 17.86 32.11 -7.46
N GLU A 23 18.70 31.95 -8.48
CA GLU A 23 18.76 30.74 -9.31
C GLU A 23 19.31 29.52 -8.55
N SER A 24 20.00 29.76 -7.42
CA SER A 24 20.49 28.71 -6.52
C SER A 24 19.45 28.20 -5.52
N GLU A 25 18.22 28.74 -5.52
CA GLU A 25 17.10 28.13 -4.80
C GLU A 25 16.88 26.72 -5.35
N LYS A 26 17.49 25.75 -4.67
CA LYS A 26 17.52 24.35 -5.06
C LYS A 26 16.08 23.89 -5.19
N LYS A 27 15.65 23.61 -6.43
CA LYS A 27 14.39 22.91 -6.69
C LYS A 27 14.33 21.71 -5.75
N GLU A 28 13.25 21.62 -4.98
CA GLU A 28 13.05 20.48 -4.09
C GLU A 28 13.19 19.21 -4.91
N LYS A 29 14.20 18.40 -4.56
CA LYS A 29 14.45 17.16 -5.29
C LYS A 29 13.22 16.28 -5.11
N ARG A 30 12.71 15.76 -6.23
CA ARG A 30 11.59 14.80 -6.20
C ARG A 30 12.00 13.62 -5.33
N VAL A 31 11.30 13.44 -4.20
CA VAL A 31 11.52 12.31 -3.31
C VAL A 31 11.04 11.05 -4.01
N TRP A 32 11.97 10.14 -4.35
CA TRP A 32 11.69 8.88 -5.04
C TRP A 32 10.83 7.93 -4.18
N VAL A 33 11.13 7.87 -2.86
CA VAL A 33 10.40 7.05 -1.88
C VAL A 33 10.28 7.85 -0.59
N LYS A 34 9.06 7.98 -0.06
CA LYS A 34 8.80 8.63 1.23
C LYS A 34 9.48 7.87 2.36
N GLU A 35 9.96 8.57 3.39
CA GLU A 35 10.71 7.95 4.50
C GLU A 35 9.95 6.84 5.24
N TRP A 36 8.65 7.03 5.47
CA TRP A 36 7.83 6.01 6.12
C TRP A 36 7.69 4.73 5.28
N LEU A 37 7.79 4.81 3.95
CA LEU A 37 7.81 3.63 3.06
C LEU A 37 9.11 2.84 3.18
N GLN A 38 10.19 3.46 3.68
CA GLN A 38 11.45 2.76 3.97
C GLN A 38 11.33 1.91 5.23
N LYS A 39 10.50 2.30 6.20
CA LYS A 39 10.22 1.56 7.45
C LYS A 39 9.12 0.50 7.31
N ARG A 40 8.76 0.11 6.09
CA ARG A 40 7.58 -0.73 5.80
C ARG A 40 7.57 -2.08 6.51
N GLU A 41 8.73 -2.70 6.72
CA GLU A 41 8.86 -4.00 7.38
C GLU A 41 8.36 -3.99 8.84
N GLN A 42 8.31 -2.80 9.45
CA GLN A 42 7.81 -2.63 10.81
C GLN A 42 6.28 -2.67 10.86
N PHE A 43 5.61 -2.10 9.86
CA PHE A 43 4.15 -1.87 9.86
C PHE A 43 3.40 -2.75 8.86
N THR A 44 3.94 -3.93 8.53
CA THR A 44 3.32 -4.79 7.53
C THR A 44 2.17 -5.60 8.09
N HIS A 45 1.07 -5.69 7.33
CA HIS A 45 -0.09 -6.52 7.65
C HIS A 45 0.23 -8.01 7.84
N LEU A 46 1.28 -8.55 7.20
CA LEU A 46 1.73 -9.92 7.50
C LEU A 46 2.29 -10.05 8.92
N ARG A 47 2.95 -9.02 9.43
CA ARG A 47 3.50 -9.04 10.79
C ARG A 47 2.37 -9.07 11.81
N LEU A 48 1.33 -8.26 11.56
CA LEU A 48 0.09 -8.32 12.35
C LEU A 48 -0.59 -9.69 12.24
N LEU A 49 -0.71 -10.25 11.03
CA LEU A 49 -1.29 -11.58 10.84
C LEU A 49 -0.53 -12.67 11.63
N LYS A 50 0.80 -12.64 11.60
CA LYS A 50 1.64 -13.56 12.38
C LYS A 50 1.44 -13.39 13.89
N CYS A 51 1.35 -12.15 14.37
CA CYS A 51 1.04 -11.89 15.77
C CYS A 51 -0.34 -12.44 16.16
N ILE A 52 -1.37 -12.23 15.33
CA ILE A 52 -2.72 -12.77 15.58
C ILE A 52 -2.68 -14.31 15.59
N GLN A 53 -1.97 -14.94 14.65
CA GLN A 53 -1.80 -16.40 14.64
C GLN A 53 -1.18 -16.94 15.93
N SER A 54 -0.20 -16.23 16.50
CA SER A 54 0.46 -16.66 17.73
C SER A 54 -0.37 -16.40 18.98
N CYS A 55 -1.20 -15.36 19.01
CA CYS A 55 -1.99 -14.98 20.19
C CYS A 55 -3.40 -15.59 20.18
N GLU A 56 -4.14 -15.42 19.08
CA GLU A 56 -5.57 -15.73 18.94
C GLU A 56 -5.88 -16.27 17.53
N PRO A 57 -5.72 -17.58 17.29
CA PRO A 57 -5.86 -18.18 15.96
C PRO A 57 -7.29 -18.08 15.39
N LEU A 58 -8.32 -17.97 16.24
CA LEU A 58 -9.71 -17.81 15.80
C LEU A 58 -9.95 -16.46 15.09
N ASP A 59 -9.20 -15.42 15.47
CA ASP A 59 -9.33 -14.09 14.88
C ASP A 59 -8.63 -13.96 13.52
N VAL A 60 -7.82 -14.94 13.14
CA VAL A 60 -7.23 -15.03 11.80
C VAL A 60 -8.33 -15.12 10.74
N ILE A 61 -9.39 -15.88 11.00
CA ILE A 61 -10.53 -16.04 10.09
C ILE A 61 -11.27 -14.70 9.95
N ASN A 62 -11.44 -13.97 11.04
CA ASN A 62 -12.04 -12.63 11.03
C ASN A 62 -11.18 -11.64 10.24
N TYR A 63 -9.86 -11.74 10.37
CA TYR A 63 -8.91 -10.87 9.70
C TYR A 63 -8.82 -11.13 8.20
N LEU A 64 -8.72 -12.39 7.79
CA LEU A 64 -8.59 -12.82 6.40
C LEU A 64 -9.95 -12.92 5.67
N ARG A 65 -11.05 -13.04 6.43
CA ARG A 65 -12.39 -13.39 5.93
C ARG A 65 -12.44 -14.75 5.20
N MET A 66 -11.47 -15.62 5.51
CA MET A 66 -11.33 -16.98 5.01
C MET A 66 -10.47 -17.79 5.98
N ASP A 67 -10.57 -19.10 5.91
CA ASP A 67 -9.71 -19.98 6.69
C ASP A 67 -8.25 -19.86 6.25
N TYR A 68 -7.35 -20.10 7.19
CA TYR A 68 -5.93 -19.95 6.93
C TYR A 68 -5.41 -21.03 5.97
N GLU A 69 -5.96 -22.25 6.01
CA GLU A 69 -5.62 -23.28 5.03
C GLU A 69 -6.03 -22.87 3.61
N ALA A 70 -7.23 -22.34 3.43
CA ALA A 70 -7.69 -21.82 2.15
C ALA A 70 -6.80 -20.68 1.63
N PHE A 71 -6.33 -19.81 2.52
CA PHE A 71 -5.36 -18.77 2.16
C PHE A 71 -4.04 -19.38 1.66
N GLN A 72 -3.53 -20.43 2.30
CA GLN A 72 -2.29 -21.10 1.88
C GLN A 72 -2.44 -21.84 0.55
N GLU A 73 -3.57 -22.50 0.32
CA GLU A 73 -3.89 -23.14 -0.96
C GLU A 73 -3.94 -22.12 -2.10
N LEU A 74 -4.66 -21.01 -1.89
CA LEU A 74 -4.73 -19.91 -2.84
C LEU A 74 -3.34 -19.31 -3.09
N LEU A 75 -2.54 -19.17 -2.03
CA LEU A 75 -1.17 -18.70 -2.15
C LEU A 75 -0.35 -19.61 -3.04
N MET A 76 -0.45 -20.93 -2.91
CA MET A 76 0.28 -21.86 -3.78
C MET A 76 -0.08 -21.71 -5.25
N LEU A 77 -1.38 -21.55 -5.56
CA LEU A 77 -1.87 -21.37 -6.93
C LEU A 77 -1.42 -20.04 -7.55
N VAL A 78 -1.48 -18.97 -6.77
CA VAL A 78 -1.24 -17.60 -7.25
C VAL A 78 0.26 -17.25 -7.23
N LYS A 79 1.06 -17.89 -6.35
CA LYS A 79 2.51 -17.67 -6.22
C LYS A 79 3.26 -17.58 -7.54
N PRO A 80 3.13 -18.52 -8.52
CA PRO A 80 3.83 -18.39 -9.78
C PRO A 80 3.46 -17.14 -10.58
N LEU A 81 2.22 -16.65 -10.48
CA LEU A 81 1.73 -15.51 -11.24
C LEU A 81 2.10 -14.16 -10.63
N ILE A 82 2.15 -14.11 -9.30
CA ILE A 82 2.37 -12.86 -8.58
C ILE A 82 3.80 -12.73 -8.07
N LYS A 83 4.67 -13.73 -8.23
CA LYS A 83 6.08 -13.63 -7.82
C LYS A 83 6.79 -12.55 -8.65
N LYS A 84 7.47 -11.63 -7.97
CA LYS A 84 8.45 -10.74 -8.62
C LYS A 84 9.84 -11.02 -8.11
N LYS A 85 10.82 -10.75 -8.97
CA LYS A 85 12.24 -10.77 -8.62
C LYS A 85 12.59 -9.51 -7.83
N ASN A 86 13.46 -9.67 -6.85
CA ASN A 86 14.11 -8.54 -6.18
C ASN A 86 14.99 -7.80 -7.19
N THR A 87 15.06 -6.48 -7.08
CA THR A 87 15.97 -5.66 -7.89
C THR A 87 17.02 -5.02 -6.97
N LEU A 88 18.14 -4.57 -7.55
CA LEU A 88 19.21 -3.89 -6.81
C LEU A 88 18.76 -2.60 -6.12
N PHE A 89 17.65 -2.01 -6.57
CA PHE A 89 17.13 -0.74 -6.05
C PHE A 89 16.09 -0.91 -4.95
N ARG A 90 15.31 -2.01 -4.96
CA ARG A 90 14.27 -2.26 -3.97
C ARG A 90 13.97 -3.74 -3.87
N GLU A 91 13.82 -4.22 -2.64
CA GLU A 91 13.24 -5.53 -2.40
C GLU A 91 11.78 -5.59 -2.88
N ALA A 92 11.46 -6.68 -3.56
CA ALA A 92 10.10 -6.94 -3.97
C ALA A 92 9.26 -7.29 -2.74
N VAL A 93 8.04 -6.76 -2.70
CA VAL A 93 7.05 -7.11 -1.65
C VAL A 93 6.84 -8.62 -1.65
N SER A 94 6.71 -9.29 -0.52
CA SER A 94 6.53 -10.75 -0.54
C SER A 94 5.24 -11.16 -1.29
N VAL A 95 5.20 -12.41 -1.74
CA VAL A 95 4.02 -12.98 -2.41
C VAL A 95 2.83 -13.04 -1.44
N GLU A 96 3.09 -13.34 -0.18
CA GLU A 96 2.11 -13.39 0.90
C GLU A 96 1.50 -12.00 1.16
N GLU A 97 2.33 -10.96 1.26
CA GLU A 97 1.87 -9.57 1.44
C GLU A 97 0.97 -9.13 0.29
N ARG A 98 1.36 -9.50 -0.94
CA ARG A 98 0.59 -9.24 -2.15
C ARG A 98 -0.79 -9.84 -2.10
N LEU A 99 -0.86 -11.13 -1.77
CA LEU A 99 -2.12 -11.82 -1.71
C LEU A 99 -3.00 -11.23 -0.60
N LEU A 100 -2.44 -11.04 0.59
CA LEU A 100 -3.15 -10.46 1.73
C LEU A 100 -3.73 -9.09 1.43
N ALA A 101 -2.93 -8.20 0.84
CA ALA A 101 -3.37 -6.87 0.47
C ALA A 101 -4.44 -6.90 -0.64
N THR A 102 -4.35 -7.87 -1.57
CA THR A 102 -5.35 -8.08 -2.62
C THR A 102 -6.67 -8.58 -2.04
N LEU A 103 -6.64 -9.58 -1.16
CA LEU A 103 -7.84 -10.11 -0.50
C LEU A 103 -8.55 -9.05 0.34
N ARG A 104 -7.78 -8.25 1.09
CA ARG A 104 -8.34 -7.15 1.89
C ARG A 104 -9.01 -6.09 1.01
N PHE A 105 -8.39 -5.75 -0.13
CA PHE A 105 -8.99 -4.87 -1.12
C PHE A 105 -10.31 -5.44 -1.66
N LEU A 106 -10.31 -6.71 -2.07
CA LEU A 106 -11.51 -7.39 -2.59
C LEU A 106 -12.62 -7.50 -1.55
N ALA A 107 -12.29 -7.80 -0.29
CA ALA A 107 -13.25 -7.92 0.80
C ALA A 107 -13.85 -6.57 1.23
N THR A 108 -13.13 -5.47 1.05
CA THR A 108 -13.57 -4.13 1.49
C THR A 108 -14.17 -3.30 0.35
N GLY A 109 -13.84 -3.61 -0.91
CA GLY A 109 -14.35 -2.88 -2.09
C GLY A 109 -13.97 -1.40 -2.14
N ARG A 110 -12.86 -1.01 -1.47
CA ARG A 110 -12.40 0.38 -1.32
C ARG A 110 -11.72 0.89 -2.61
N SER A 111 -11.47 2.20 -2.66
CA SER A 111 -10.69 2.83 -3.75
C SER A 111 -9.21 2.37 -3.73
N TYR A 112 -8.53 2.52 -4.87
CA TYR A 112 -7.10 2.18 -5.03
C TYR A 112 -6.13 3.05 -4.18
N GLU A 113 -6.64 3.93 -3.34
CA GLU A 113 -5.84 4.82 -2.48
C GLU A 113 -5.29 4.08 -1.26
N GLU A 114 -6.08 3.21 -0.61
CA GLU A 114 -5.59 2.37 0.49
C GLU A 114 -4.49 1.41 0.01
N VAL A 115 -4.61 0.97 -1.23
CA VAL A 115 -3.70 0.12 -2.00
C VAL A 115 -2.32 0.78 -2.22
N PHE A 116 -2.25 2.12 -2.23
CA PHE A 116 -0.99 2.86 -2.25
C PHE A 116 -0.19 2.71 -0.95
N LEU A 117 -0.86 2.54 0.18
CA LEU A 117 -0.22 2.32 1.49
C LEU A 117 0.56 0.99 1.53
N TYR A 118 0.16 0.01 0.72
CA TYR A 118 0.87 -1.26 0.56
C TYR A 118 1.96 -1.21 -0.51
N ASN A 119 2.30 -0.04 -1.04
CA ASN A 119 3.58 0.20 -1.69
C ASN A 119 3.75 -0.50 -3.06
N PHE A 120 2.64 -0.81 -3.75
CA PHE A 120 2.72 -1.27 -5.14
C PHE A 120 2.41 -0.17 -6.15
N SER A 121 3.07 -0.27 -7.30
CA SER A 121 2.70 0.49 -8.48
C SER A 121 1.28 0.12 -8.91
N SER A 122 0.50 1.10 -9.36
CA SER A 122 -0.84 0.91 -9.92
C SER A 122 -0.90 -0.17 -11.00
N VAL A 123 0.16 -0.31 -11.81
CA VAL A 123 0.29 -1.36 -12.84
C VAL A 123 0.45 -2.73 -12.21
N THR A 124 1.27 -2.81 -11.16
CA THR A 124 1.49 -4.06 -10.41
C THR A 124 0.19 -4.53 -9.78
N TRP A 125 -0.56 -3.61 -9.20
CA TRP A 125 -1.86 -3.87 -8.61
C TRP A 125 -2.89 -4.35 -9.61
N LYS A 126 -3.03 -3.68 -10.76
CA LYS A 126 -3.96 -4.10 -11.81
C LYS A 126 -3.66 -5.51 -12.29
N ASN A 127 -2.39 -5.88 -12.44
CA ASN A 127 -2.02 -7.24 -12.82
C ASN A 127 -2.27 -8.25 -11.70
N ASN A 128 -1.95 -7.89 -10.45
CA ASN A 128 -2.19 -8.75 -9.28
C ASN A 128 -3.68 -9.03 -9.08
N SER A 129 -4.51 -7.99 -9.12
CA SER A 129 -5.96 -8.10 -8.95
C SER A 129 -6.58 -8.93 -10.07
N ARG A 130 -6.18 -8.77 -11.34
CA ARG A 130 -6.64 -9.62 -12.44
C ARG A 130 -6.24 -11.09 -12.24
N ASN A 131 -4.98 -11.33 -11.89
CA ASN A 131 -4.44 -12.68 -11.67
C ASN A 131 -5.01 -13.36 -10.42
N VAL A 132 -5.59 -12.63 -9.47
CA VAL A 132 -6.25 -13.20 -8.29
C VAL A 132 -7.75 -13.36 -8.55
N SER A 133 -8.39 -12.38 -9.22
CA SER A 133 -9.81 -12.42 -9.59
C SER A 133 -10.14 -13.63 -10.44
N CYS A 134 -9.27 -14.03 -11.38
CA CYS A 134 -9.50 -15.22 -12.20
C CYS A 134 -9.51 -16.54 -11.41
N TYR A 135 -8.91 -16.60 -10.22
CA TYR A 135 -8.97 -17.77 -9.33
C TYR A 135 -10.11 -17.68 -8.31
N ILE A 136 -10.56 -16.47 -7.98
CA ILE A 136 -11.74 -16.24 -7.12
C ILE A 136 -13.04 -16.43 -7.92
N GLN A 137 -13.00 -16.34 -9.26
CA GLN A 137 -14.09 -16.75 -10.17
C GLN A 137 -14.17 -18.29 -10.33
N LEU A 138 -14.10 -19.00 -9.21
CA LEU A 138 -14.60 -20.37 -9.08
C LEU A 138 -16.13 -20.32 -8.84
N PRO A 139 -16.89 -21.37 -9.22
CA PRO A 139 -18.30 -21.27 -9.56
C PRO A 139 -19.18 -20.62 -8.46
N PRO A 140 -20.21 -19.86 -8.87
CA PRO A 140 -20.99 -18.96 -8.02
C PRO A 140 -21.84 -19.62 -6.90
N GLU A 141 -21.71 -20.92 -6.66
CA GLU A 141 -22.57 -21.62 -5.69
C GLU A 141 -22.09 -21.47 -4.22
N GLU A 142 -20.83 -21.08 -3.97
CA GLU A 142 -20.33 -20.90 -2.59
C GLU A 142 -20.16 -19.43 -2.14
N ILE A 143 -20.04 -18.48 -3.07
CA ILE A 143 -19.83 -17.06 -2.74
C ILE A 143 -21.11 -16.41 -2.17
N LEU A 144 -22.28 -16.99 -2.44
CA LEU A 144 -23.56 -16.52 -1.89
C LEU A 144 -23.74 -16.81 -0.39
N MET A 145 -22.98 -17.73 0.20
CA MET A 145 -23.09 -18.05 1.64
C MET A 145 -22.49 -16.97 2.55
N PHE A 146 -21.56 -16.14 2.05
CA PHE A 146 -20.92 -15.10 2.87
C PHE A 146 -21.61 -13.72 2.80
N SER A 147 -22.45 -13.47 1.79
CA SER A 147 -23.23 -12.23 1.70
C SER A 147 -24.59 -12.30 2.42
N ILE A 148 -25.12 -13.51 2.65
CA ILE A 148 -26.43 -13.70 3.30
C ILE A 148 -26.35 -13.57 4.83
N LYS A 149 -25.23 -13.94 5.48
CA LYS A 149 -25.13 -13.86 6.95
C LYS A 149 -25.02 -12.44 7.52
N ARG A 150 -24.75 -11.41 6.69
CA ARG A 150 -24.80 -10.00 7.11
C ARG A 150 -26.20 -9.37 7.09
N ARG A 151 -27.22 -10.02 6.54
CA ARG A 151 -28.61 -9.54 6.59
C ARG A 151 -29.48 -10.17 7.69
N GLY A 152 -28.99 -11.19 8.39
CA GLY A 152 -29.76 -11.93 9.41
C GLY A 152 -29.44 -11.63 10.88
N MET A 153 -28.49 -10.75 11.21
CA MET A 153 -28.08 -10.47 12.60
C MET A 153 -28.13 -8.99 13.01
N ALA A 154 -28.91 -8.17 12.29
CA ALA A 154 -29.14 -6.75 12.64
C ALA A 154 -30.60 -6.43 13.01
N GLN A 155 -31.40 -7.44 13.38
CA GLN A 155 -32.73 -7.25 13.98
C GLN A 155 -32.97 -8.28 15.10
N SER A 156 -32.29 -8.12 16.23
CA SER A 156 -32.80 -8.59 17.52
C SER A 156 -32.03 -7.92 18.66
N GLY A 157 -32.73 -7.23 19.54
CA GLY A 157 -32.20 -6.87 20.86
C GLY A 157 -31.79 -5.42 21.10
N ARG A 158 -32.69 -4.45 20.87
CA ARG A 158 -32.68 -3.19 21.65
C ARG A 158 -34.05 -2.96 22.30
N ARG A 159 -34.17 -3.47 23.53
CA ARG A 159 -35.16 -3.26 24.61
C ARG A 159 -34.70 -4.26 25.67
N ILE A 160 -34.26 -3.89 26.88
CA ILE A 160 -34.78 -2.93 27.87
C ILE A 160 -33.56 -2.33 28.59
#